data_AF-A0A2E3RHR0-F1
#
_entry.id   AF-A0A2E3RHR0-F1
#
_cell.length_a   1.000
_cell.length_b   1.000
_cell.length_c   1.000
_cell.angle_alpha   90.00
_cell.angle_beta   90.00
_cell.angle_gamma   90.00
#
_symmetry.space_group_name_H-M   'P 1'
#
loop_
_entity.id
_entity.type
_entity.pdbx_description
1 polymer ?
#
loop_
_entity_poly.entity_id
_entity_poly.type
_entity_poly.pdbx_seq_one_letter_code
_entity_poly.pdbx_strand_id
1 'polypeptide(L)'
;MESRFPYPTIVIVLLVAMRIAIGWYFFESGRSKNLDRDFSSAGFLSQAKGPLAPLYKSALPSNHQFDVLLAKARIDHPNPHPPGSIEWVEFEQEPYSLWQQQILFDFGRIRQQATNHFKLDEDDLTRADKVFAYYEKSLADYFRSARSDIAAYRHELARLENWESNDSASDVPYQTDRIAAKRKELASSAAQFQTAVDDLQASFQEELSELVPPEEKLRAGPLPVGSNTLASFDRFLMVSHFLIGGCMVIGLVSRFASLSAGLFLVTVIASQPPWIVGYSTIGYQVVMLIGCLLLTATPSGRWCGIDHFLPKMSLSSCCKPKGA
;
A
#
# COMPACT_ATOMS: atom_id res chain seq x y z
N MET A 1 -45.53 -11.09 -30.38
CA MET A 1 -44.48 -10.24 -29.77
C MET A 1 -43.15 -10.90 -30.03
N GLU A 2 -42.51 -10.59 -31.15
CA GLU A 2 -41.14 -11.06 -31.42
C GLU A 2 -40.21 -10.43 -30.40
N SER A 3 -39.54 -11.26 -29.60
CA SER A 3 -38.59 -10.82 -28.59
C SER A 3 -37.45 -10.07 -29.27
N ARG A 4 -37.39 -8.75 -29.07
CA ARG A 4 -36.32 -7.86 -29.56
C ARG A 4 -34.92 -8.19 -28.99
N PHE A 5 -34.80 -9.25 -28.19
CA PHE A 5 -33.55 -9.71 -27.58
C PHE A 5 -33.38 -11.22 -27.78
N PRO A 6 -32.18 -11.69 -28.14
CA PRO A 6 -31.89 -13.13 -28.34
C PRO A 6 -31.81 -13.93 -27.03
N TYR A 7 -32.23 -13.36 -25.90
CA TYR A 7 -32.11 -13.94 -24.57
C TYR A 7 -33.48 -14.08 -23.90
N PRO A 8 -33.72 -15.17 -23.14
CA PRO A 8 -34.91 -15.29 -22.31
C PRO A 8 -35.00 -14.12 -21.31
N THR A 9 -36.23 -13.64 -21.05
CA THR A 9 -36.47 -12.51 -20.13
C THR A 9 -35.83 -12.73 -18.75
N ILE A 10 -35.89 -13.96 -18.23
CA ILE A 10 -35.28 -14.30 -16.94
C ILE A 10 -33.75 -14.09 -16.95
N VAL A 11 -33.07 -14.42 -18.04
CA VAL A 11 -31.62 -14.21 -18.19
C VAL A 11 -31.30 -12.73 -18.17
N ILE A 12 -32.10 -11.92 -18.87
CA ILE A 12 -31.95 -10.46 -18.88
C ILE A 12 -32.10 -9.90 -17.46
N VAL A 13 -33.14 -10.31 -16.73
CA VAL A 13 -33.39 -9.87 -15.35
C VAL A 13 -32.24 -10.26 -14.42
N LEU A 14 -31.76 -11.50 -14.49
CA LEU A 14 -30.66 -11.99 -13.66
C LEU A 14 -29.34 -11.26 -13.96
N LEU A 15 -29.04 -10.99 -15.22
CA LEU A 15 -27.83 -10.26 -15.61
C LEU A 15 -27.89 -8.78 -15.17
N VAL A 16 -29.06 -8.15 -15.26
CA VAL A 16 -29.26 -6.79 -14.72
C VAL A 16 -29.12 -6.79 -13.20
N ALA A 17 -29.72 -7.76 -12.51
CA ALA A 17 -29.60 -7.89 -11.05
C ALA A 17 -28.14 -8.12 -10.64
N MET A 18 -27.41 -8.98 -11.33
CA MET A 18 -25.98 -9.22 -11.08
C MET A 18 -25.14 -7.96 -11.32
N ARG A 19 -25.43 -7.20 -12.37
CA ARG A 19 -24.79 -5.90 -12.64
C ARG A 19 -24.97 -4.94 -11.48
N ILE A 20 -26.21 -4.79 -11.01
CA ILE A 20 -26.53 -3.90 -9.89
C ILE A 20 -25.88 -4.41 -8.60
N ALA A 21 -25.91 -5.71 -8.31
CA ALA A 21 -25.32 -6.28 -7.11
C ALA A 21 -23.79 -6.08 -7.05
N ILE A 22 -23.06 -6.41 -8.13
CA ILE A 22 -21.62 -6.20 -8.20
C ILE A 22 -21.29 -4.70 -8.17
N GLY A 23 -22.04 -3.89 -8.92
CA GLY A 23 -21.89 -2.44 -8.93
C GLY A 23 -22.09 -1.83 -7.54
N TRP A 24 -23.12 -2.29 -6.81
CA TRP A 24 -23.41 -1.86 -5.45
C TRP A 24 -22.27 -2.20 -4.49
N TYR A 25 -21.68 -3.40 -4.61
CA TYR A 25 -20.53 -3.81 -3.81
C TYR A 25 -19.33 -2.86 -4.01
N PHE A 26 -18.98 -2.53 -5.26
CA PHE A 26 -17.90 -1.58 -5.56
C PHE A 26 -18.23 -0.16 -5.10
N PHE A 27 -19.47 0.28 -5.31
CA PHE A 27 -19.92 1.61 -4.92
C PHE A 27 -19.83 1.81 -3.41
N GLU A 28 -20.35 0.85 -2.64
CA GLU A 28 -20.31 0.86 -1.19
C GLU A 28 -18.88 0.72 -0.65
N SER A 29 -18.06 -0.09 -1.34
CA SER A 29 -16.62 -0.19 -1.04
C SER A 29 -15.87 1.11 -1.26
N GLY A 30 -16.25 1.94 -2.24
CA GLY A 30 -15.66 3.26 -2.45
C GLY A 30 -16.22 4.31 -1.50
N ARG A 31 -17.54 4.30 -1.27
CA ARG A 31 -18.24 5.21 -0.36
C ARG A 31 -17.77 5.07 1.08
N SER A 32 -17.65 3.85 1.59
CA SER A 32 -17.19 3.59 2.96
C SER A 32 -15.77 4.11 3.18
N LYS A 33 -14.86 3.88 2.22
CA LYS A 33 -13.49 4.41 2.26
C LYS A 33 -13.43 5.93 2.19
N ASN A 34 -14.31 6.56 1.41
CA ASN A 34 -14.34 8.03 1.29
C ASN A 34 -14.94 8.71 2.55
N LEU A 35 -15.76 8.00 3.32
CA LEU A 35 -16.29 8.49 4.60
C LEU A 35 -15.30 8.34 5.75
N ASP A 36 -14.39 7.38 5.64
CA ASP A 36 -13.32 7.15 6.60
C ASP A 36 -12.12 8.03 6.26
N ARG A 37 -11.91 9.09 7.05
CA ARG A 37 -10.78 10.03 6.85
C ARG A 37 -9.43 9.37 7.12
N ASP A 38 -9.43 8.23 7.80
CA ASP A 38 -8.23 7.49 8.21
C ASP A 38 -8.06 6.19 7.38
N PHE A 39 -8.83 6.02 6.31
CA PHE A 39 -8.71 4.86 5.43
C PHE A 39 -7.28 4.76 4.87
N SER A 40 -6.67 3.58 5.03
CA SER A 40 -5.42 3.23 4.37
C SER A 40 -5.41 1.81 3.84
N SER A 41 -4.90 1.63 2.61
CA SER A 41 -4.66 0.31 2.03
C SER A 41 -3.35 -0.33 2.48
N ALA A 42 -2.54 0.35 3.30
CA ALA A 42 -1.23 -0.13 3.72
C ALA A 42 -1.26 -1.56 4.27
N GLY A 43 -2.24 -1.87 5.12
CA GLY A 43 -2.43 -3.21 5.67
C GLY A 43 -2.70 -4.28 4.62
N PHE A 44 -3.43 -3.94 3.54
CA PHE A 44 -3.66 -4.86 2.42
C PHE A 44 -2.40 -5.02 1.55
N LEU A 45 -1.73 -3.91 1.23
CA LEU A 45 -0.54 -3.88 0.39
C LEU A 45 0.64 -4.63 1.02
N SER A 46 0.86 -4.49 2.32
CA SER A 46 1.95 -5.14 3.05
C SER A 46 1.80 -6.67 3.09
N GLN A 47 0.55 -7.15 3.05
CA GLN A 47 0.22 -8.57 3.07
C GLN A 47 0.30 -9.23 1.69
N ALA A 48 0.62 -8.51 0.61
CA ALA A 48 0.75 -9.11 -0.71
C ALA A 48 1.91 -10.12 -0.77
N LYS A 49 1.62 -11.32 -1.27
CA LYS A 49 2.58 -12.45 -1.39
C LYS A 49 2.60 -13.12 -2.77
N GLY A 50 1.68 -12.73 -3.66
CA GLY A 50 1.61 -13.26 -5.01
C GLY A 50 2.61 -12.60 -5.97
N PRO A 51 2.56 -12.95 -7.28
CA PRO A 51 3.46 -12.40 -8.30
C PRO A 51 3.41 -10.86 -8.42
N LEU A 52 2.31 -10.22 -8.03
CA LEU A 52 2.20 -8.75 -8.00
C LEU A 52 2.61 -8.13 -6.66
N ALA A 53 3.14 -8.90 -5.70
CA ALA A 53 3.57 -8.36 -4.41
C ALA A 53 4.58 -7.20 -4.52
N PRO A 54 5.59 -7.22 -5.42
CA PRO A 54 6.51 -6.09 -5.58
C PRO A 54 5.79 -4.80 -6.03
N LEU A 55 4.81 -4.94 -6.94
CA LEU A 55 4.01 -3.80 -7.43
C LEU A 55 3.10 -3.23 -6.33
N TYR A 56 2.54 -4.08 -5.47
CA TYR A 56 1.67 -3.64 -4.39
C TYR A 56 2.48 -3.00 -3.26
N LYS A 57 3.64 -3.57 -2.91
CA LYS A 57 4.51 -3.06 -1.86
C LYS A 57 5.28 -1.80 -2.27
N SER A 58 5.47 -1.52 -3.55
CA SER A 58 6.12 -0.27 -4.00
C SER A 58 5.31 0.99 -3.70
N ALA A 59 4.01 0.85 -3.48
CA ALA A 59 3.15 1.95 -3.05
C ALA A 59 3.24 2.22 -1.54
N LEU A 60 3.84 1.33 -0.75
CA LEU A 60 4.08 1.58 0.67
C LEU A 60 5.19 2.62 0.86
N PRO A 61 5.12 3.44 1.92
CA PRO A 61 6.22 4.30 2.28
C PRO A 61 7.44 3.44 2.65
N SER A 62 8.62 3.83 2.17
CA SER A 62 9.85 3.07 2.41
C SER A 62 10.36 3.19 3.85
N ASN A 63 9.85 4.15 4.65
CA ASN A 63 10.20 4.40 6.05
C ASN A 63 11.71 4.38 6.29
N HIS A 64 12.44 5.16 5.49
CA HIS A 64 13.92 5.19 5.50
C HIS A 64 14.55 3.81 5.26
N GLN A 65 13.95 2.99 4.41
CA GLN A 65 14.35 1.61 4.12
C GLN A 65 14.32 0.69 5.35
N PHE A 66 13.38 0.90 6.28
CA PHE A 66 13.24 0.11 7.51
C PHE A 66 13.27 -1.40 7.27
N ASP A 67 12.52 -1.87 6.26
CA ASP A 67 12.42 -3.30 5.94
C ASP A 67 13.77 -3.92 5.52
N VAL A 68 14.64 -3.10 4.91
CA VAL A 68 15.94 -3.54 4.39
C VAL A 68 17.04 -3.37 5.44
N LEU A 69 16.95 -2.34 6.28
CA LEU A 69 18.05 -1.94 7.16
C LEU A 69 17.87 -2.40 8.60
N LEU A 70 16.63 -2.51 9.10
CA LEU A 70 16.35 -2.89 10.49
C LEU A 70 15.53 -4.16 10.64
N ALA A 71 14.50 -4.37 9.80
CA ALA A 71 13.59 -5.53 9.89
C ALA A 71 14.21 -6.85 9.39
N LYS A 72 15.44 -7.13 9.80
CA LYS A 72 16.17 -8.35 9.50
C LYS A 72 16.33 -9.18 10.76
N ALA A 73 16.01 -10.47 10.65
CA ALA A 73 16.27 -11.44 11.69
C ALA A 73 17.74 -11.39 12.13
N ARG A 74 17.95 -11.28 13.45
CA ARG A 74 19.28 -11.46 14.05
C ARG A 74 19.41 -12.92 14.44
N ILE A 75 20.32 -13.64 13.78
CA ILE A 75 20.66 -15.00 14.15
C ILE A 75 21.78 -14.91 15.20
N ASP A 76 21.49 -15.33 16.42
CA ASP A 76 22.56 -15.58 17.39
C ASP A 76 23.27 -16.85 16.97
N HIS A 77 24.50 -16.70 16.47
CA HIS A 77 25.31 -17.86 16.15
C HIS A 77 25.74 -18.55 17.46
N PRO A 78 25.70 -19.89 17.53
CA PRO A 78 26.10 -20.63 18.73
C PRO A 78 27.56 -20.42 19.10
N ASN A 79 28.39 -19.99 18.13
CA ASN A 79 29.76 -19.56 18.35
C ASN A 79 29.91 -18.08 17.96
N PRO A 80 30.70 -17.29 18.71
CA PRO A 80 31.02 -15.92 18.31
C PRO A 80 31.73 -15.92 16.95
N HIS A 81 31.38 -14.96 16.10
CA HIS A 81 32.05 -14.78 14.81
C HIS A 81 33.56 -14.54 15.01
N PRO A 82 34.42 -14.99 14.09
CA PRO A 82 35.84 -14.71 14.17
C PRO A 82 36.09 -13.20 14.23
N PRO A 83 36.87 -12.69 15.20
CA PRO A 83 37.17 -11.26 15.28
C PRO A 83 37.69 -10.70 13.96
N GLY A 84 37.09 -9.60 13.49
CA GLY A 84 37.43 -8.97 12.22
C GLY A 84 36.79 -9.57 10.96
N SER A 85 35.93 -10.59 11.07
CA SER A 85 35.08 -11.01 9.95
C SER A 85 33.96 -10.01 9.67
N ILE A 86 33.37 -10.04 8.47
CA ILE A 86 32.25 -9.15 8.10
C ILE A 86 31.08 -9.36 9.06
N GLU A 87 30.79 -10.62 9.40
CA GLU A 87 29.72 -10.99 10.33
C GLU A 87 30.03 -10.58 11.78
N TRP A 88 31.30 -10.59 12.19
CA TRP A 88 31.70 -10.09 13.50
C TRP A 88 31.52 -8.57 13.60
N VAL A 89 31.91 -7.83 12.56
CA VAL A 89 31.70 -6.38 12.49
C VAL A 89 30.21 -6.05 12.49
N GLU A 90 29.39 -6.80 11.75
CA GLU A 90 27.92 -6.63 11.73
C GLU A 90 27.28 -7.00 13.08
N PHE A 91 27.83 -7.99 13.79
CA PHE A 91 27.37 -8.39 15.12
C PHE A 91 27.70 -7.35 16.21
N GLU A 92 28.89 -6.72 16.12
CA GLU A 92 29.31 -5.64 17.03
C GLU A 92 28.62 -4.31 16.75
N GLN A 93 28.15 -4.09 15.52
CA GLN A 93 27.38 -2.91 15.18
C GLN A 93 26.08 -2.84 16.00
N GLU A 94 25.71 -1.63 16.40
CA GLU A 94 24.42 -1.39 17.04
C GLU A 94 23.30 -1.86 16.11
N PRO A 95 22.24 -2.51 16.65
CA PRO A 95 21.25 -3.22 15.85
C PRO A 95 20.42 -2.31 14.92
N TYR A 96 20.49 -0.99 15.12
CA TYR A 96 19.82 0.06 14.36
C TYR A 96 20.76 0.93 13.52
N SER A 97 22.09 0.72 13.60
CA SER A 97 23.11 1.65 13.07
C SER A 97 22.95 1.98 11.59
N LEU A 98 22.69 0.98 10.74
CA LEU A 98 22.49 1.17 9.30
C LEU A 98 21.22 1.99 9.01
N TRP A 99 20.14 1.70 9.73
CA TRP A 99 18.88 2.44 9.59
C TRP A 99 19.03 3.89 10.06
N GLN A 100 19.71 4.10 11.19
CA GLN A 100 20.04 5.44 11.69
C GLN A 100 20.82 6.27 10.66
N GLN A 101 21.83 5.68 10.02
CA GLN A 101 22.60 6.37 8.97
C GLN A 101 21.73 6.76 7.77
N GLN A 102 20.82 5.88 7.34
CA GLN A 102 19.88 6.18 6.27
C GLN A 102 18.90 7.30 6.65
N ILE A 103 18.40 7.31 7.88
CA ILE A 103 17.53 8.39 8.38
C ILE A 103 18.28 9.72 8.37
N LEU A 104 19.51 9.77 8.88
CA LEU A 104 20.32 10.99 8.89
C LEU A 104 20.62 11.49 7.46
N PHE A 105 20.88 10.57 6.53
CA PHE A 105 21.03 10.90 5.12
C PHE A 105 19.75 11.54 4.55
N ASP A 106 18.59 10.95 4.83
CA ASP A 106 17.31 11.47 4.39
C ASP A 106 16.96 12.83 5.05
N PHE A 107 17.29 13.03 6.33
CA PHE A 107 17.16 14.32 7.02
C PHE A 107 18.04 15.38 6.36
N GLY A 108 19.26 15.03 5.95
CA GLY A 108 20.15 15.91 5.20
C GLY A 108 19.53 16.35 3.85
N ARG A 109 18.85 15.43 3.17
CA ARG A 109 18.11 15.73 1.93
C ARG A 109 16.92 16.64 2.18
N ILE A 110 16.15 16.40 3.24
CA ILE A 110 15.02 17.25 3.65
C ILE A 110 15.50 18.67 3.95
N ARG A 111 16.61 18.81 4.68
CA ARG A 111 17.24 20.10 4.92
C ARG A 111 17.61 20.80 3.61
N GLN A 112 18.27 20.10 2.70
CA GLN A 112 18.64 20.64 1.39
C GLN A 112 17.41 21.05 0.56
N GLN A 113 16.32 20.28 0.63
CA GLN A 113 15.06 20.63 0.01
C GLN A 113 14.46 21.89 0.61
N ALA A 114 14.48 22.04 1.94
CA ALA A 114 14.03 23.24 2.63
C ALA A 114 14.86 24.47 2.23
N THR A 115 16.18 24.34 2.20
CA THR A 115 17.09 25.38 1.71
C THR A 115 16.71 25.87 0.31
N ASN A 116 16.49 24.93 -0.62
CA ASN A 116 16.18 25.28 -2.01
C ASN A 116 14.75 25.83 -2.17
N HIS A 117 13.80 25.30 -1.40
CA HIS A 117 12.39 25.66 -1.47
C HIS A 117 12.13 27.05 -0.91
N PHE A 118 12.70 27.35 0.25
CA PHE A 118 12.55 28.65 0.92
C PHE A 118 13.64 29.67 0.56
N LYS A 119 14.66 29.27 -0.21
CA LYS A 119 15.79 30.14 -0.63
C LYS A 119 16.48 30.82 0.57
N LEU A 120 16.81 29.99 1.57
CA LEU A 120 17.41 30.43 2.83
C LEU A 120 18.68 31.25 2.62
N ASP A 121 18.82 32.33 3.41
CA ASP A 121 20.03 33.16 3.44
C ASP A 121 21.15 32.52 4.29
N GLU A 122 22.30 33.18 4.40
CA GLU A 122 23.48 32.64 5.08
C GLU A 122 23.25 32.46 6.61
N ASP A 123 22.44 33.33 7.21
CA ASP A 123 22.06 33.25 8.62
C ASP A 123 21.06 32.11 8.85
N ASP A 124 20.09 31.93 7.96
CA ASP A 124 19.13 30.84 7.94
C ASP A 124 19.79 29.47 7.75
N LEU A 125 20.80 29.38 6.89
CA LEU A 125 21.59 28.16 6.71
C LEU A 125 22.27 27.75 8.01
N THR A 126 22.86 28.71 8.73
CA THR A 126 23.48 28.46 10.03
C THR A 126 22.43 28.02 11.07
N ARG A 127 21.21 28.56 11.03
CA ARG A 127 20.10 28.09 11.88
C ARG A 127 19.66 26.67 11.49
N ALA A 128 19.52 26.38 10.20
CA ALA A 128 19.15 25.06 9.70
C ALA A 128 20.18 23.99 10.08
N ASP A 129 21.47 24.32 10.09
CA ASP A 129 22.54 23.43 10.56
C ASP A 129 22.41 23.12 12.06
N LYS A 130 22.05 24.11 12.88
CA LYS A 130 21.80 23.90 14.32
C LYS A 130 20.58 23.00 14.55
N VAL A 131 19.49 23.23 13.80
CA VAL A 131 18.29 22.38 13.86
C VAL A 131 18.67 20.95 13.46
N PHE A 132 19.39 20.76 12.36
CA PHE A 132 19.86 19.43 11.94
C PHE A 132 20.71 18.74 13.01
N ALA A 133 21.68 19.43 13.60
CA ALA A 133 22.52 18.89 14.66
C ALA A 133 21.73 18.55 15.95
N TYR A 134 20.64 19.28 16.23
CA TYR A 134 19.73 18.97 17.33
C TYR A 134 18.95 17.67 17.06
N TYR A 135 18.41 17.49 15.85
CA TYR A 135 17.70 16.27 15.48
C TYR A 135 18.60 15.06 15.31
N GLU A 136 19.86 15.25 14.90
CA GLU A 136 20.87 14.17 14.91
C GLU A 136 21.06 13.61 16.33
N LYS A 137 21.17 14.49 17.33
CA LYS A 137 21.28 14.09 18.74
C LYS A 137 20.00 13.45 19.24
N SER A 138 18.84 14.04 18.95
CA SER A 138 17.53 13.53 19.37
C SER A 138 17.29 12.12 18.82
N LEU A 139 17.67 11.88 17.56
CA LEU A 139 17.60 10.55 16.93
C LEU A 139 18.55 9.56 17.61
N ALA A 140 19.79 9.97 17.91
CA ALA A 140 20.76 9.13 18.61
C ALA A 140 20.30 8.76 20.02
N ASP A 141 19.66 9.69 20.74
CA ASP A 141 19.11 9.47 22.08
C ASP A 141 17.91 8.52 22.04
N TYR A 142 17.00 8.69 21.06
CA TYR A 142 15.92 7.76 20.80
C TYR A 142 16.45 6.34 20.59
N PHE A 143 17.39 6.14 19.66
CA PHE A 143 17.93 4.81 19.39
C PHE A 143 18.68 4.20 20.57
N ARG A 144 19.39 5.01 21.37
CA ARG A 144 20.01 4.55 22.61
C ARG A 144 18.97 4.00 23.58
N SER A 145 17.82 4.67 23.69
CA SER A 145 16.71 4.22 24.55
C SER A 145 15.99 2.98 23.99
N ALA A 146 15.78 2.92 22.67
CA ALA A 146 15.08 1.83 22.00
C ALA A 146 15.99 0.62 21.69
N ARG A 147 17.27 0.66 22.08
CA ARG A 147 18.28 -0.35 21.73
C ARG A 147 17.85 -1.77 22.08
N SER A 148 17.39 -1.99 23.32
CA SER A 148 16.95 -3.32 23.80
C SER A 148 15.75 -3.81 23.02
N ASP A 149 14.80 -2.93 22.73
CA ASP A 149 13.53 -3.27 22.11
C ASP A 149 13.74 -3.61 20.63
N ILE A 150 14.61 -2.86 19.95
CA ILE A 150 15.02 -3.16 18.57
C ILE A 150 15.79 -4.49 18.51
N ALA A 151 16.69 -4.75 19.47
CA ALA A 151 17.39 -6.02 19.53
C ALA A 151 16.39 -7.18 19.73
N ALA A 152 15.49 -7.07 20.71
CA ALA A 152 14.45 -8.04 20.98
C ALA A 152 13.57 -8.29 19.75
N TYR A 153 13.11 -7.23 19.08
CA TYR A 153 12.35 -7.31 17.82
C TYR A 153 13.09 -8.14 16.75
N ARG A 154 14.39 -7.91 16.56
CA ARG A 154 15.19 -8.68 15.59
C ARG A 154 15.38 -10.15 15.99
N HIS A 155 15.46 -10.48 17.27
CA HIS A 155 15.46 -11.87 17.74
C HIS A 155 14.09 -12.54 17.52
N GLU A 156 13.00 -11.80 17.71
CA GLU A 156 11.66 -12.31 17.48
C GLU A 156 11.35 -12.54 16.00
N LEU A 157 11.92 -11.73 15.10
CA LEU A 157 11.91 -12.01 13.66
C LEU A 157 12.60 -13.33 13.35
N ALA A 158 13.78 -13.59 13.91
CA ALA A 158 14.48 -14.87 13.73
C ALA A 158 13.65 -16.06 14.26
N ARG A 159 12.96 -15.87 15.39
CA ARG A 159 12.04 -16.87 15.93
C ARG A 159 10.87 -17.15 14.99
N LEU A 160 10.30 -16.11 14.40
CA LEU A 160 9.21 -16.23 13.42
C LEU A 160 9.69 -16.98 12.18
N GLU A 161 10.84 -16.63 11.61
CA GLU A 161 11.43 -17.32 10.45
C GLU A 161 11.68 -18.81 10.75
N ASN A 162 12.16 -19.13 11.95
CA ASN A 162 12.30 -20.52 12.39
C ASN A 162 10.95 -21.25 12.52
N TRP A 163 9.88 -20.58 12.95
CA TRP A 163 8.55 -21.20 12.98
C TRP A 163 7.98 -21.41 11.58
N GLU A 164 8.24 -20.49 10.66
CA GLU A 164 7.78 -20.57 9.28
C GLU A 164 8.54 -21.61 8.44
N SER A 165 9.81 -21.86 8.76
CA SER A 165 10.64 -22.87 8.06
C SER A 165 10.49 -24.29 8.58
N ASN A 166 10.02 -24.49 9.81
CA ASN A 166 9.74 -25.82 10.34
C ASN A 166 8.43 -26.38 9.76
N ASP A 167 8.55 -27.34 8.84
CA ASP A 167 7.48 -27.95 8.03
C ASP A 167 6.27 -28.47 8.84
N SER A 168 6.50 -28.84 10.11
CA SER A 168 5.46 -29.28 11.04
C SER A 168 4.45 -28.19 11.44
N ALA A 169 4.73 -26.91 11.15
CA ALA A 169 3.87 -25.76 11.48
C ALA A 169 2.56 -25.71 10.67
N SER A 170 2.53 -26.36 9.52
CA SER A 170 1.42 -26.32 8.56
C SER A 170 0.30 -27.33 8.87
N ASP A 171 0.61 -28.39 9.63
CA ASP A 171 -0.31 -29.52 9.90
C ASP A 171 -1.20 -29.32 11.14
N VAL A 172 -0.95 -28.29 11.97
CA VAL A 172 -1.73 -28.04 13.19
C VAL A 172 -2.38 -26.64 13.15
N PRO A 173 -3.72 -26.52 13.12
CA PRO A 173 -4.43 -25.23 13.06
C PRO A 173 -3.94 -24.20 14.11
N TYR A 174 -3.62 -24.65 15.32
CA TYR A 174 -3.10 -23.82 16.40
C TYR A 174 -1.76 -23.13 16.08
N GLN A 175 -0.89 -23.77 15.29
CA GLN A 175 0.40 -23.19 14.92
C GLN A 175 0.25 -22.08 13.88
N THR A 176 -0.70 -22.22 12.94
CA THR A 176 -1.03 -21.16 11.97
C THR A 176 -1.54 -19.90 12.69
N ASP A 177 -2.45 -20.05 13.65
CA ASP A 177 -2.98 -18.94 14.44
C ASP A 177 -1.88 -18.26 15.27
N ARG A 178 -0.96 -19.04 15.83
CA ARG A 178 0.18 -18.53 16.58
C ARG A 178 1.16 -17.73 15.71
N ILE A 179 1.47 -18.22 14.51
CA ILE A 179 2.30 -17.51 13.53
C ILE A 179 1.62 -16.20 13.11
N ALA A 180 0.31 -16.24 12.83
CA ALA A 180 -0.45 -15.05 12.48
C ALA A 180 -0.47 -14.01 13.62
N ALA A 181 -0.67 -14.45 14.86
CA ALA A 181 -0.60 -13.59 16.04
C ALA A 181 0.79 -12.96 16.21
N LYS A 182 1.87 -13.74 16.06
CA LYS A 182 3.24 -13.24 16.17
C LYS A 182 3.60 -12.25 15.06
N ARG A 183 3.15 -12.49 13.83
CA ARG A 183 3.28 -11.52 12.72
C ARG A 183 2.63 -10.19 13.04
N LYS A 184 1.42 -10.21 13.63
CA LYS A 184 0.70 -9.00 14.01
C LYS A 184 1.41 -8.25 15.14
N GLU A 185 1.93 -8.97 16.14
CA GLU A 185 2.73 -8.40 17.22
C GLU A 185 3.98 -7.70 16.68
N LEU A 186 4.76 -8.38 15.82
CA LEU A 186 5.95 -7.82 15.18
C LEU A 186 5.62 -6.61 14.29
N ALA A 187 4.52 -6.67 13.53
CA ALA A 187 4.06 -5.53 12.75
C ALA A 187 3.70 -4.32 13.64
N SER A 188 3.14 -4.55 14.83
CA SER A 188 2.88 -3.50 15.80
C SER A 188 4.17 -2.89 16.36
N SER A 189 5.17 -3.71 16.71
CA SER A 189 6.47 -3.22 17.18
C SER A 189 7.20 -2.42 16.08
N ALA A 190 7.17 -2.92 14.85
CA ALA A 190 7.72 -2.20 13.70
C ALA A 190 7.04 -0.84 13.50
N ALA A 191 5.72 -0.79 13.57
CA ALA A 191 4.96 0.45 13.45
C ALA A 191 5.35 1.45 14.54
N GLN A 192 5.53 1.01 15.80
CA GLN A 192 5.97 1.90 16.89
C GLN A 192 7.32 2.55 16.59
N PHE A 193 8.30 1.78 16.08
CA PHE A 193 9.61 2.33 15.72
C PHE A 193 9.53 3.32 14.57
N GLN A 194 8.72 3.01 13.55
CA GLN A 194 8.52 3.86 12.38
C GLN A 194 7.83 5.18 12.78
N THR A 195 6.73 5.11 13.56
CA THR A 195 6.01 6.30 14.04
C THR A 195 6.92 7.22 14.86
N ALA A 196 7.77 6.68 15.73
CA ALA A 196 8.69 7.52 16.50
C ALA A 196 9.69 8.29 15.60
N VAL A 197 10.16 7.67 14.52
CA VAL A 197 11.03 8.34 13.54
C VAL A 197 10.25 9.33 12.67
N ASP A 198 9.02 8.98 12.27
CA ASP A 198 8.13 9.86 11.51
C ASP A 198 7.77 11.12 12.32
N ASP A 199 7.51 10.98 13.62
CA ASP A 199 7.22 12.11 14.53
C ASP A 199 8.44 13.03 14.68
N LEU A 200 9.65 12.45 14.81
CA LEU A 200 10.90 13.22 14.80
C LEU A 200 11.11 13.95 13.47
N GLN A 201 10.83 13.28 12.35
CA GLN A 201 10.93 13.89 11.03
C GLN A 201 9.91 15.02 10.84
N ALA A 202 8.67 14.82 11.28
CA ALA A 202 7.62 15.83 11.20
C ALA A 202 8.01 17.08 11.99
N SER A 203 8.49 16.90 13.23
CA SER A 203 8.97 17.99 14.08
C SER A 203 10.17 18.71 13.45
N PHE A 204 11.11 17.96 12.86
CA PHE A 204 12.24 18.51 12.12
C PHE A 204 11.80 19.36 10.92
N GLN A 205 10.85 18.88 10.12
CA GLN A 205 10.29 19.61 8.98
C GLN A 205 9.55 20.87 9.42
N GLU A 206 8.82 20.80 10.54
CA GLU A 206 8.13 21.94 11.13
C GLU A 206 9.13 23.02 11.55
N GLU A 207 10.15 22.67 12.33
CA GLU A 207 11.20 23.62 12.76
C GLU A 207 11.94 24.24 11.58
N LEU A 208 12.26 23.45 10.54
CA LEU A 208 12.87 23.99 9.31
C LEU A 208 11.95 25.01 8.62
N SER A 209 10.64 24.79 8.65
CA SER A 209 9.66 25.71 8.06
C SER A 209 9.46 26.98 8.90
N GLU A 210 9.80 26.96 10.18
CA GLU A 210 9.73 28.11 11.10
C GLU A 210 10.94 29.03 11.01
N LEU A 211 12.01 28.60 10.33
CA LEU A 211 13.19 29.45 10.06
C LEU A 211 12.83 30.70 9.25
N VAL A 212 11.76 30.60 8.46
CA VAL A 212 11.35 31.60 7.47
C VAL A 212 10.15 32.39 8.00
N PRO A 213 10.07 33.72 7.75
CA PRO A 213 8.93 34.51 8.16
C PRO A 213 7.59 33.95 7.63
N PRO A 214 6.47 34.12 8.38
CA PRO A 214 5.19 33.52 8.01
C PRO A 214 4.68 33.98 6.64
N GLU A 215 5.02 35.19 6.20
CA GLU A 215 4.64 35.70 4.87
C GLU A 215 5.30 34.92 3.74
N GLU A 216 6.57 34.55 3.89
CA GLU A 216 7.32 33.81 2.89
C GLU A 216 6.97 32.32 2.92
N LYS A 217 6.72 31.76 4.11
CA LYS A 217 6.14 30.42 4.29
C LYS A 217 4.80 30.28 3.56
N LEU A 218 3.92 31.28 3.65
CA LEU A 218 2.63 31.30 2.93
C LEU A 218 2.81 31.40 1.41
N ARG A 219 3.83 32.12 0.93
CA ARG A 219 4.12 32.24 -0.52
C ARG A 219 4.75 30.98 -1.11
N ALA A 220 5.72 30.41 -0.41
CA ALA A 220 6.41 29.19 -0.84
C ALA A 220 5.52 27.94 -0.69
N GLY A 221 4.57 27.98 0.25
CA GLY A 221 3.73 26.83 0.59
C GLY A 221 4.48 25.80 1.46
N PRO A 222 3.79 24.72 1.86
CA PRO A 222 4.38 23.68 2.71
C PRO A 222 5.59 23.04 2.02
N LEU A 223 6.56 22.58 2.82
CA LEU A 223 7.69 21.83 2.31
C LEU A 223 7.16 20.61 1.52
N PRO A 224 7.68 20.35 0.31
CA PRO A 224 7.23 19.18 -0.46
C PRO A 224 7.60 17.91 0.30
N VAL A 225 6.59 17.30 0.93
CA VAL A 225 6.71 15.99 1.54
C VAL A 225 7.03 14.99 0.42
N GLY A 226 7.97 14.06 0.67
CA GLY A 226 8.32 13.01 -0.29
C GLY A 226 7.08 12.31 -0.85
N SER A 227 7.16 11.77 -2.06
CA SER A 227 5.99 11.25 -2.79
C SER A 227 5.13 10.35 -1.88
N ASN A 228 3.95 10.84 -1.50
CA ASN A 228 2.98 10.07 -0.72
C ASN A 228 2.25 9.10 -1.66
N THR A 229 3.01 8.12 -2.13
CA THR A 229 2.61 7.08 -3.07
C THR A 229 1.41 6.31 -2.53
N LEU A 230 1.43 6.02 -1.22
CA LEU A 230 0.34 5.36 -0.50
C LEU A 230 -0.94 6.20 -0.55
N ALA A 231 -0.91 7.48 -0.15
CA ALA A 231 -2.12 8.31 -0.17
C ALA A 231 -2.66 8.52 -1.59
N SER A 232 -1.77 8.61 -2.58
CA SER A 232 -2.16 8.69 -4.00
C SER A 232 -2.84 7.41 -4.46
N PHE A 233 -2.33 6.25 -4.04
CA PHE A 233 -2.90 4.94 -4.32
C PHE A 233 -4.24 4.74 -3.59
N ASP A 234 -4.34 5.12 -2.32
CA ASP A 234 -5.57 5.10 -1.53
C ASP A 234 -6.65 5.95 -2.19
N ARG A 235 -6.30 7.16 -2.64
CA ARG A 235 -7.20 8.03 -3.40
C ARG A 235 -7.62 7.41 -4.73
N PHE A 236 -6.69 6.80 -5.46
CA PHE A 236 -7.00 6.07 -6.68
C PHE A 236 -7.98 4.92 -6.41
N LEU A 237 -7.77 4.11 -5.38
CA LEU A 237 -8.68 3.04 -4.99
C LEU A 237 -10.06 3.58 -4.63
N MET A 238 -10.15 4.62 -3.81
CA MET A 238 -11.41 5.25 -3.43
C MET A 238 -12.22 5.73 -4.64
N VAL A 239 -11.60 6.53 -5.49
CA VAL A 239 -12.26 7.14 -6.66
C VAL A 239 -12.63 6.07 -7.69
N SER A 240 -11.72 5.14 -7.99
CA SER A 240 -11.98 4.07 -8.96
C SER A 240 -13.14 3.18 -8.54
N HIS A 241 -13.20 2.72 -7.28
CA HIS A 241 -14.29 1.87 -6.80
C HIS A 241 -15.63 2.60 -6.80
N PHE A 242 -15.64 3.86 -6.34
CA PHE A 242 -16.84 4.68 -6.32
C PHE A 242 -17.40 4.89 -7.73
N LEU A 243 -16.54 5.27 -8.69
CA LEU A 243 -16.95 5.52 -10.08
C LEU A 243 -17.36 4.24 -10.79
N ILE A 244 -16.58 3.16 -10.68
CA ILE A 244 -16.90 1.86 -11.30
C ILE A 244 -18.24 1.35 -10.78
N GLY A 245 -18.43 1.38 -9.47
CA GLY A 245 -19.67 0.94 -8.84
C GLY A 245 -20.87 1.79 -9.26
N GLY A 246 -20.74 3.12 -9.22
CA GLY A 246 -21.79 4.05 -9.65
C GLY A 246 -22.19 3.85 -11.11
N CYS A 247 -21.20 3.73 -12.00
CA CYS A 247 -21.42 3.42 -13.42
C CYS A 247 -22.14 2.09 -13.63
N MET A 248 -21.80 1.04 -12.88
CA MET A 248 -22.47 -0.26 -12.97
C MET A 248 -23.91 -0.24 -12.44
N VAL A 249 -24.18 0.47 -11.34
CA VAL A 249 -25.53 0.59 -10.78
C VAL A 249 -26.45 1.32 -11.76
N ILE A 250 -26.02 2.50 -12.22
CA ILE A 250 -26.77 3.35 -13.16
C ILE A 250 -26.84 2.73 -14.56
N GLY A 251 -25.88 1.86 -14.90
CA GLY A 251 -25.75 1.26 -16.23
C GLY A 251 -25.21 2.25 -17.26
N LEU A 252 -24.21 3.06 -16.87
CA LEU A 252 -23.46 4.00 -17.71
C LEU A 252 -22.08 3.42 -18.05
N VAL A 253 -21.75 3.34 -19.35
CA VAL A 253 -20.57 2.67 -19.90
C VAL A 253 -20.31 1.30 -19.25
N SER A 254 -21.39 0.53 -19.07
CA SER A 254 -21.46 -0.68 -18.22
C SER A 254 -20.43 -1.75 -18.60
N ARG A 255 -20.11 -1.90 -19.89
CA ARG A 255 -19.09 -2.84 -20.37
C ARG A 255 -17.69 -2.43 -19.95
N PHE A 256 -17.37 -1.14 -20.06
CA PHE A 256 -16.06 -0.63 -19.61
C PHE A 256 -15.96 -0.72 -18.09
N ALA A 257 -17.00 -0.30 -17.37
CA ALA A 257 -17.03 -0.40 -15.91
C ALA A 257 -16.86 -1.85 -15.43
N SER A 258 -17.56 -2.81 -16.05
CA SER A 258 -17.43 -4.24 -15.72
C SER A 258 -16.04 -4.80 -16.08
N LEU A 259 -15.46 -4.38 -17.21
CA LEU A 259 -14.11 -4.78 -17.60
C LEU A 259 -13.06 -4.23 -16.63
N SER A 260 -13.16 -2.95 -16.25
CA SER A 260 -12.26 -2.32 -15.28
C SER A 260 -12.38 -2.98 -13.90
N ALA A 261 -13.60 -3.30 -13.45
CA ALA A 261 -13.84 -4.05 -12.22
C ALA A 261 -13.18 -5.44 -12.28
N GLY A 262 -13.35 -6.16 -13.40
CA GLY A 262 -12.72 -7.46 -13.62
C GLY A 262 -11.19 -7.38 -13.61
N LEU A 263 -10.61 -6.41 -14.33
CA LEU A 263 -9.16 -6.21 -14.36
C LEU A 263 -8.61 -5.87 -12.97
N PHE A 264 -9.30 -5.03 -12.20
CA PHE A 264 -8.95 -4.76 -10.80
C PHE A 264 -8.99 -6.04 -9.96
N LEU A 265 -10.03 -6.88 -10.08
CA LEU A 265 -10.10 -8.15 -9.34
C LEU A 265 -8.98 -9.11 -9.72
N VAL A 266 -8.56 -9.13 -10.99
CA VAL A 266 -7.40 -9.91 -11.42
C VAL A 266 -6.14 -9.47 -10.67
N THR A 267 -5.90 -8.17 -10.52
CA THR A 267 -4.70 -7.70 -9.78
C THR A 267 -4.80 -8.03 -8.30
N VAL A 268 -5.99 -7.93 -7.69
CA VAL A 268 -6.22 -8.32 -6.29
C VAL A 268 -5.95 -9.82 -6.09
N ILE A 269 -6.51 -10.68 -6.94
CA ILE A 269 -6.28 -12.13 -6.90
C ILE A 269 -4.80 -12.46 -7.15
N ALA A 270 -4.14 -11.76 -8.06
CA ALA A 270 -2.71 -11.95 -8.32
C ALA A 270 -1.80 -11.43 -7.19
N SER A 271 -2.27 -10.50 -6.35
CA SER A 271 -1.54 -10.06 -5.16
C SER A 271 -1.62 -11.07 -4.01
N GLN A 272 -2.72 -11.84 -3.94
CA GLN A 272 -3.01 -12.83 -2.92
C GLN A 272 -3.72 -14.02 -3.58
N PRO A 273 -2.99 -14.95 -4.22
CA PRO A 273 -3.62 -16.06 -4.91
C PRO A 273 -4.14 -17.14 -3.95
N PRO A 274 -5.23 -17.85 -4.32
CA PRO A 274 -5.95 -18.76 -3.41
C PRO A 274 -5.16 -20.00 -2.99
N TRP A 275 -4.06 -20.33 -3.67
CA TRP A 275 -3.20 -21.46 -3.34
C TRP A 275 -2.12 -21.12 -2.29
N ILE A 276 -2.03 -19.88 -1.82
CA ILE A 276 -1.12 -19.51 -0.73
C ILE A 276 -1.83 -19.66 0.61
N VAL A 277 -1.26 -20.46 1.51
CA VAL A 277 -1.78 -20.74 2.85
C VAL A 277 -1.81 -19.46 3.71
N GLY A 278 -2.91 -19.26 4.46
CA GLY A 278 -3.07 -18.14 5.39
C GLY A 278 -4.07 -17.05 4.95
N TYR A 279 -4.84 -17.26 3.87
CA TYR A 279 -5.86 -16.31 3.39
C TYR A 279 -7.21 -17.00 3.20
N SER A 280 -8.26 -16.50 3.86
CA SER A 280 -9.59 -17.10 3.84
C SER A 280 -10.63 -16.35 2.99
N THR A 281 -10.26 -15.22 2.36
CA THR A 281 -11.25 -14.29 1.80
C THR A 281 -11.09 -14.00 0.31
N ILE A 282 -10.47 -14.86 -0.51
CA ILE A 282 -10.34 -14.62 -1.98
C ILE A 282 -11.48 -15.27 -2.80
N GLY A 283 -12.23 -16.21 -2.18
CA GLY A 283 -13.24 -17.00 -2.90
C GLY A 283 -14.33 -16.14 -3.56
N TYR A 284 -14.77 -15.08 -2.90
CA TYR A 284 -15.83 -14.22 -3.44
C TYR A 284 -15.32 -13.31 -4.58
N GLN A 285 -14.03 -12.93 -4.58
CA GLN A 285 -13.38 -12.14 -5.64
C GLN A 285 -13.32 -12.93 -6.94
N VAL A 286 -13.07 -14.24 -6.87
CA VAL A 286 -13.10 -15.12 -8.06
C VAL A 286 -14.52 -15.17 -8.66
N VAL A 287 -15.55 -15.32 -7.82
CA VAL A 287 -16.94 -15.30 -8.26
C VAL A 287 -17.31 -13.95 -8.88
N MET A 288 -16.92 -12.84 -8.22
CA MET A 288 -17.14 -11.50 -8.76
C MET A 288 -16.39 -11.26 -10.07
N LEU A 289 -15.18 -11.79 -10.23
CA LEU A 289 -14.40 -11.70 -11.47
C LEU A 289 -15.16 -12.38 -12.63
N ILE A 290 -15.63 -13.62 -12.41
CA ILE A 290 -16.43 -14.34 -13.41
C ILE A 290 -17.71 -13.54 -13.75
N GLY A 291 -18.37 -12.97 -12.74
CA GLY A 291 -19.52 -12.08 -12.94
C GLY A 291 -19.18 -10.86 -13.80
N CYS A 292 -18.06 -10.19 -13.53
CA CYS A 292 -17.59 -9.04 -14.31
C CYS A 292 -17.27 -9.41 -15.77
N LEU A 293 -16.65 -10.57 -16.01
CA LEU A 293 -16.38 -11.07 -17.36
C LEU A 293 -17.69 -11.35 -18.12
N LEU A 294 -18.69 -11.96 -17.46
CA LEU A 294 -20.01 -12.19 -18.05
C LEU A 294 -20.72 -10.87 -18.38
N LEU A 295 -20.64 -9.88 -17.50
CA LEU A 295 -21.21 -8.54 -17.72
C LEU A 295 -20.49 -7.75 -18.82
N THR A 296 -19.20 -7.99 -19.01
CA THR A 296 -18.43 -7.42 -20.13
C THR A 296 -18.88 -8.00 -21.46
N ALA A 297 -19.14 -9.32 -21.51
CA ALA A 297 -19.61 -10.02 -22.69
C ALA A 297 -21.08 -9.74 -23.03
N THR A 298 -21.90 -9.32 -22.06
CA THR A 298 -23.34 -9.12 -22.23
C THR A 298 -23.73 -7.63 -22.30
N PRO A 299 -24.78 -7.24 -23.05
CA PRO A 299 -25.20 -5.85 -23.16
C PRO A 299 -26.11 -5.43 -21.99
N SER A 300 -25.73 -5.74 -20.74
CA SER A 300 -26.56 -5.54 -19.55
C SER A 300 -26.95 -4.07 -19.30
N GLY A 301 -26.09 -3.11 -19.67
CA GLY A 301 -26.41 -1.67 -19.62
C GLY A 301 -27.56 -1.25 -20.53
N ARG A 302 -27.76 -1.92 -21.67
CA ARG A 302 -28.78 -1.53 -22.65
C ARG A 302 -30.18 -2.01 -22.32
N TRP A 303 -30.29 -3.04 -21.51
CA TRP A 303 -31.58 -3.60 -21.09
C TRP A 303 -32.25 -2.72 -20.03
N CYS A 304 -31.48 -2.25 -19.06
CA CYS A 304 -31.98 -1.44 -17.95
C CYS A 304 -30.86 -0.51 -17.44
N GLY A 305 -30.53 0.53 -18.19
CA GLY A 305 -29.46 1.47 -17.86
C GLY A 305 -29.38 2.63 -18.84
N ILE A 306 -28.58 3.65 -18.49
CA ILE A 306 -28.40 4.86 -19.32
C ILE A 306 -27.76 4.52 -20.68
N ASP A 307 -26.99 3.42 -20.76
CA ASP A 307 -26.44 2.89 -22.01
C ASP A 307 -27.48 2.59 -23.09
N HIS A 308 -28.76 2.51 -22.73
CA HIS A 308 -29.86 2.42 -23.70
C HIS A 308 -29.93 3.64 -24.63
N PHE A 309 -29.62 4.83 -24.10
CA PHE A 309 -29.68 6.11 -24.83
C PHE A 309 -28.39 6.43 -25.58
N LEU A 310 -27.29 5.72 -25.30
CA LEU A 310 -26.00 5.97 -25.94
C LEU A 310 -25.94 5.35 -27.35
N PRO A 311 -25.35 6.07 -28.33
CA PRO A 311 -25.16 5.56 -29.68
C PRO A 311 -24.32 4.28 -29.67
N LYS A 312 -24.48 3.44 -30.70
CA LYS A 312 -23.74 2.18 -30.80
C LYS A 312 -22.24 2.43 -30.99
N MET A 313 -21.49 2.55 -29.90
CA MET A 313 -20.03 2.45 -29.91
C MET A 313 -19.66 0.99 -30.16
N SER A 314 -19.45 0.63 -31.41
CA SER A 314 -19.03 -0.71 -31.79
C SER A 314 -17.50 -0.80 -31.80
N LEU A 315 -16.92 -1.66 -30.93
CA LEU A 315 -15.52 -2.07 -31.05
C LEU A 315 -15.24 -2.82 -32.37
N SER A 316 -16.26 -3.20 -33.14
CA SER A 316 -16.10 -3.81 -34.47
C SER A 316 -15.48 -2.88 -35.51
N SER A 317 -15.37 -1.58 -35.23
CA SER A 317 -14.73 -0.65 -36.16
C SER A 317 -13.20 -0.69 -36.09
N CYS A 318 -12.60 -1.29 -35.06
CA CYS A 318 -11.15 -1.50 -34.94
C CYS A 318 -10.65 -2.79 -35.61
N CYS A 319 -11.54 -3.72 -35.95
CA CYS A 319 -11.20 -5.01 -36.57
C CYS A 319 -11.96 -5.24 -37.87
N LYS A 320 -12.11 -4.21 -38.72
CA LYS A 320 -12.40 -4.47 -40.14
C LYS A 320 -11.10 -4.92 -40.81
N PRO A 321 -11.01 -6.13 -41.40
CA PRO A 321 -9.91 -6.44 -42.28
C PRO A 321 -9.88 -5.39 -43.41
N LYS A 322 -8.74 -4.75 -43.61
CA LYS A 322 -8.52 -3.88 -44.76
C LYS A 322 -8.54 -4.75 -46.02
N GLY A 323 -9.58 -4.60 -46.83
CA GLY A 323 -9.59 -4.97 -48.25
C GLY A 323 -9.92 -6.44 -48.54
N ALA A 324 -11.10 -6.65 -49.13
CA ALA A 324 -11.22 -7.37 -50.39
C ALA A 324 -11.49 -6.33 -51.48
#